data_AF-A0A4D4MSS2-F1
#
_entry.id   AF-A0A4D4MSS2-F1
#
_cell.length_a   1.000
_cell.length_b   1.000
_cell.length_c   1.000
_cell.angle_alpha   90.00
_cell.angle_beta   90.00
_cell.angle_gamma   90.00
#
_symmetry.space_group_name_H-M   'P 1'
#
loop_
_entity.id
_entity.type
_entity.pdbx_description
1 polymer ?
#
loop_
_entity_poly.entity_id
_entity_poly.type
_entity_poly.pdbx_seq_one_letter_code
_entity_poly.pdbx_strand_id
1 'polypeptide(L)'
;MVKRIAGRRICRNDSAHVFHVSYKPPKQEGVCDVCGGELYQRDDDSEETVRRRLEVYHTQTEPIIDYYRAQGLVVTISALGPVEEVTQRAMDALKREDASK
;
A
#
# COMPACT_ATOMS: atom_id res chain seq x y z
N MET A 1 2.09 2.67 8.64
CA MET A 1 2.62 2.34 7.30
C MET A 1 3.86 1.46 7.38
N VAL A 2 4.93 1.90 8.05
CA VAL A 2 6.22 1.18 8.13
C VAL A 2 6.07 -0.32 8.45
N LYS A 3 5.40 -0.67 9.54
CA LYS A 3 5.16 -2.08 9.94
C LYS A 3 4.48 -2.91 8.85
N ARG A 4 3.56 -2.31 8.08
CA ARG A 4 2.81 -3.00 7.01
C ARG A 4 3.72 -3.36 5.83
N ILE A 5 4.65 -2.47 5.48
CA ILE A 5 5.60 -2.72 4.38
C ILE A 5 6.69 -3.67 4.87
N ALA A 6 7.28 -3.41 6.04
CA ALA A 6 8.36 -4.22 6.58
C ALA A 6 7.96 -5.64 7.00
N GLY A 7 6.69 -5.85 7.32
CA GLY A 7 6.17 -7.19 7.60
C GLY A 7 5.84 -8.01 6.35
N ARG A 8 5.94 -7.46 5.14
CA ARG A 8 5.55 -8.15 3.91
C ARG A 8 6.50 -9.30 3.58
N ARG A 9 5.92 -10.40 3.11
CA ARG A 9 6.62 -11.56 2.55
C ARG A 9 6.03 -11.89 1.19
N ILE A 10 6.88 -12.22 0.23
CA ILE A 10 6.49 -12.54 -1.14
C ILE A 10 7.06 -13.91 -1.50
N CYS A 11 6.30 -14.71 -2.24
CA CYS A 11 6.80 -15.99 -2.73
C CYS A 11 7.79 -15.79 -3.89
N ARG A 12 8.90 -16.53 -3.87
CA ARG A 12 9.88 -16.54 -4.96
C ARG A 12 9.31 -17.07 -6.28
N ASN A 13 8.35 -17.99 -6.22
CA ASN A 13 7.78 -18.63 -7.41
C ASN A 13 6.66 -17.78 -8.04
N ASP A 14 5.93 -17.00 -7.24
CA ASP A 14 4.83 -16.16 -7.72
C ASP A 14 4.67 -14.92 -6.83
N SER A 15 4.88 -13.74 -7.42
CA SER A 15 4.81 -12.46 -6.71
C SER A 15 3.39 -12.05 -6.30
N ALA A 16 2.36 -12.68 -6.86
CA ALA A 16 0.96 -12.49 -6.43
C ALA A 16 0.68 -13.11 -5.06
N HIS A 17 1.47 -14.10 -4.64
CA HIS A 17 1.35 -14.72 -3.32
C HIS A 17 2.03 -13.86 -2.25
N VAL A 18 1.25 -12.93 -1.69
CA VAL A 18 1.69 -12.01 -0.65
C VAL A 18 1.17 -12.42 0.73
N PHE A 19 2.10 -12.40 1.68
CA PHE A 19 1.88 -12.69 3.10
C PHE A 19 2.38 -11.53 3.96
N HIS A 20 2.01 -11.55 5.23
CA HIS A 20 2.50 -10.58 6.20
C HIS A 20 2.70 -11.24 7.56
N VAL A 21 3.86 -11.03 8.18
CA VAL A 21 4.26 -11.70 9.45
C VAL A 21 3.23 -11.60 10.58
N SER A 22 2.52 -10.47 10.71
CA SER A 22 1.45 -10.29 11.72
C SER A 22 0.01 -10.36 11.18
N TYR A 23 -0.29 -9.74 10.04
CA TYR A 23 -1.69 -9.60 9.56
C TYR A 23 -2.19 -10.78 8.73
N LYS A 24 -1.28 -11.51 8.06
CA LYS A 24 -1.59 -12.67 7.22
C LYS A 24 -0.38 -13.61 7.21
N PRO A 25 -0.03 -14.20 8.37
CA PRO A 25 1.14 -15.07 8.47
C PRO A 25 0.94 -16.33 7.61
N PRO A 26 2.01 -16.89 7.03
CA PRO A 26 1.95 -18.21 6.43
C PRO A 26 1.71 -19.28 7.52
N LYS A 27 1.20 -20.45 7.13
CA LYS A 27 1.03 -21.58 8.06
C LYS A 27 2.37 -22.09 8.57
N GLN A 28 3.38 -22.08 7.71
CA GLN A 28 4.76 -22.42 8.05
C GLN A 28 5.68 -21.25 7.70
N GLU A 29 6.55 -20.89 8.64
CA GLU A 29 7.49 -19.79 8.44
C GLU A 29 8.39 -20.05 7.23
N GLY A 30 8.51 -19.05 6.35
CA GLY A 30 9.31 -19.14 5.14
C GLY A 30 8.68 -19.95 3.99
N VAL A 31 7.47 -20.49 4.14
CA VAL A 31 6.84 -21.36 3.11
C VAL A 31 5.53 -20.77 2.62
N CYS A 32 5.36 -20.72 1.30
CA CYS A 32 4.16 -20.25 0.64
C CYS A 32 3.03 -21.28 0.78
N ASP A 33 1.93 -20.89 1.42
CA ASP A 33 0.78 -21.77 1.62
C ASP A 33 0.06 -22.21 0.33
N VAL A 34 0.34 -21.54 -0.80
CA VAL A 34 -0.33 -21.82 -2.09
C VAL A 34 0.47 -22.79 -2.95
N CYS A 35 1.80 -22.61 -3.03
CA CYS A 35 2.65 -23.36 -3.96
C CYS A 35 3.86 -24.05 -3.31
N GLY A 36 4.03 -23.93 -1.98
CA GLY A 36 5.16 -24.50 -1.24
C GLY A 36 6.52 -23.82 -1.47
N GLY A 37 6.58 -22.74 -2.24
CA GLY A 37 7.81 -21.99 -2.52
C GLY A 37 8.32 -21.18 -1.33
N GLU A 38 9.58 -20.72 -1.39
CA GLU A 38 10.18 -19.89 -0.35
C GLU A 38 9.51 -18.50 -0.29
N LEU A 39 9.18 -18.06 0.92
CA LEU A 39 8.78 -16.70 1.21
C LEU A 39 9.98 -15.88 1.66
N TYR A 40 10.18 -14.73 1.01
CA TYR A 40 11.27 -13.81 1.34
C TYR A 40 10.75 -12.38 1.56
N GLN A 41 11.54 -11.57 2.24
CA GLN A 41 11.35 -10.12 2.33
C GLN A 41 12.17 -9.45 1.24
N ARG A 42 11.59 -8.50 0.52
CA ARG A 42 12.33 -7.70 -0.46
C ARG A 42 13.29 -6.76 0.25
N ASP A 43 14.42 -6.46 -0.37
CA ASP A 43 15.44 -5.56 0.18
C ASP A 43 14.87 -4.16 0.49
N ASP A 44 13.95 -3.66 -0.35
CA ASP A 44 13.32 -2.35 -0.18
C ASP A 44 12.22 -2.29 0.89
N ASP A 45 11.91 -3.42 1.52
CA ASP A 45 10.96 -3.54 2.62
C ASP A 45 11.66 -3.51 3.99
N SER A 46 12.96 -3.24 4.09
CA SER A 46 13.59 -3.04 5.41
C SER A 46 12.98 -1.84 6.15
N GLU A 47 12.89 -1.89 7.48
CA GLU A 47 12.29 -0.80 8.26
C GLU A 47 12.99 0.55 8.03
N GLU A 48 14.31 0.52 7.97
CA GLU A 48 15.15 1.69 7.66
C GLU A 48 14.87 2.23 6.26
N THR A 49 14.88 1.37 5.24
CA THR A 49 14.62 1.76 3.85
C THR A 49 13.21 2.34 3.71
N VAL A 50 12.21 1.75 4.37
CA VAL A 50 10.83 2.24 4.32
C VAL A 50 10.70 3.61 4.99
N ARG A 51 11.35 3.84 6.14
CA ARG A 51 11.36 5.17 6.77
C ARG A 51 12.00 6.20 5.85
N ARG A 52 13.16 5.89 5.26
CA ARG A 52 13.84 6.80 4.34
C ARG A 52 12.98 7.12 3.12
N ARG A 53 12.29 6.13 2.56
CA ARG A 53 11.37 6.34 1.44
C ARG A 53 10.18 7.23 1.81
N LEU A 54 9.64 7.10 3.02
CA LEU A 54 8.56 7.98 3.50
C LEU A 54 9.03 9.42 3.68
N GLU A 55 10.24 9.63 4.21
CA GLU A 55 10.86 10.96 4.29
C GLU A 55 11.02 11.59 2.90
N VAL A 56 11.53 10.83 1.93
CA VAL A 56 11.64 11.28 0.53
C VAL A 56 10.26 11.58 -0.07
N TYR A 57 9.26 10.74 0.19
CA TYR A 57 7.88 11.00 -0.25
C TYR A 57 7.35 12.33 0.29
N HIS A 58 7.46 12.58 1.59
CA HIS A 58 6.97 13.82 2.22
C HIS A 58 7.70 15.08 1.70
N THR A 59 8.99 14.96 1.39
CA THR A 59 9.80 16.10 0.95
C THR A 59 9.70 16.37 -0.55
N GLN A 60 9.53 15.34 -1.38
CA GLN A 60 9.64 15.47 -2.84
C GLN A 60 8.35 15.14 -3.60
N THR A 61 7.48 14.30 -3.05
CA THR A 61 6.26 13.83 -3.74
C THR A 61 5.00 14.47 -3.20
N GLU A 62 4.86 14.58 -1.88
CA GLU A 62 3.69 15.17 -1.23
C GLU A 62 3.37 16.61 -1.69
N PRO A 63 4.35 17.50 -1.97
CA PRO A 63 4.05 18.85 -2.48
C PRO A 63 3.32 18.88 -3.83
N ILE A 64 3.40 17.80 -4.63
CA ILE A 64 2.64 17.68 -5.89
C ILE A 64 1.13 17.68 -5.62
N ILE A 65 0.72 17.20 -4.44
CA ILE A 65 -0.70 17.22 -4.03
C ILE A 65 -1.18 18.67 -3.92
N ASP A 66 -0.35 19.59 -3.41
CA ASP A 66 -0.72 21.00 -3.28
C ASP A 66 -0.92 21.65 -4.66
N TYR A 67 -0.09 21.27 -5.65
CA TYR A 67 -0.22 21.74 -7.04
C TYR A 67 -1.57 21.36 -7.66
N TYR A 68 -2.03 20.13 -7.47
CA TYR A 68 -3.34 19.69 -7.97
C TYR A 68 -4.50 20.21 -7.11
N ARG A 69 -4.29 20.38 -5.79
CA ARG A 69 -5.30 20.92 -4.88
C ARG A 69 -5.63 22.36 -5.23
N ALA A 70 -4.63 23.16 -5.62
CA ALA A 70 -4.82 24.53 -6.11
C ALA A 70 -5.69 24.61 -7.38
N GLN A 71 -5.75 23.54 -8.18
CA GLN A 71 -6.60 23.43 -9.36
C GLN A 71 -8.01 22.88 -9.05
N GLY A 72 -8.29 22.53 -7.78
CA GLY A 72 -9.54 21.90 -7.37
C GLY A 72 -9.67 20.43 -7.80
N LEU A 73 -8.57 19.77 -8.17
CA LEU A 73 -8.55 18.40 -8.73
C LEU A 73 -8.25 17.30 -7.69
N VAL A 74 -8.18 17.66 -6.40
CA VAL A 74 -7.78 16.73 -5.34
C VAL A 74 -8.94 16.45 -4.40
N VAL A 75 -9.35 15.19 -4.34
CA VAL A 75 -10.22 14.67 -3.29
C VAL A 75 -9.44 13.70 -2.42
N THR A 76 -9.44 13.94 -1.10
CA THR A 76 -8.76 13.07 -0.13
C THR A 76 -9.74 12.05 0.44
N ILE A 77 -9.36 10.77 0.40
CA ILE A 77 -10.11 9.68 1.03
C ILE A 77 -9.24 8.94 2.05
N SER A 78 -9.86 8.32 3.05
CA SER A 78 -9.13 7.44 3.97
C SER A 78 -8.83 6.09 3.30
N ALA A 79 -7.58 5.63 3.46
CA ALA A 79 -7.10 4.34 2.95
C ALA A 79 -7.10 3.22 4.03
N LEU A 80 -7.79 3.45 5.16
CA LEU A 80 -7.90 2.48 6.25
C LEU A 80 -9.15 1.62 6.08
N GLY A 81 -9.03 0.31 6.28
CA GLY A 81 -10.13 -0.65 6.19
C GLY A 81 -9.92 -1.72 5.11
N PRO A 82 -10.93 -2.59 4.89
CA PRO A 82 -10.98 -3.56 3.80
C PRO A 82 -10.82 -2.91 2.42
N VAL A 83 -10.31 -3.68 1.45
CA VAL A 83 -10.06 -3.20 0.08
C VAL A 83 -11.35 -2.74 -0.59
N GLU A 84 -12.44 -3.46 -0.35
CA GLU A 84 -13.76 -3.18 -0.91
C GLU A 84 -14.30 -1.83 -0.41
N GLU A 85 -14.13 -1.53 0.89
CA GLU A 85 -14.56 -0.26 1.48
C GLU A 85 -13.71 0.94 1.02
N VAL A 86 -12.41 0.74 0.82
CA VAL A 86 -11.53 1.77 0.23
C VAL A 86 -11.92 2.03 -1.22
N THR A 87 -12.19 0.98 -2.00
CA THR A 87 -12.63 1.08 -3.40
C THR A 87 -13.93 1.86 -3.52
N GLN A 88 -14.93 1.56 -2.69
CA GLN A 88 -16.21 2.25 -2.72
C GLN A 88 -16.04 3.76 -2.43
N ARG A 89 -15.25 4.13 -1.42
CA ARG A 89 -14.96 5.54 -1.12
C ARG A 89 -14.28 6.27 -2.27
N ALA A 90 -13.37 5.60 -2.98
CA ALA A 90 -12.72 6.18 -4.16
C ALA A 90 -13.73 6.46 -5.27
N MET A 91 -14.61 5.51 -5.57
CA MET A 91 -15.64 5.68 -6.59
C MET A 91 -16.64 6.79 -6.23
N ASP A 92 -17.03 6.89 -4.96
CA ASP A 92 -17.96 7.92 -4.50
C ASP A 92 -17.33 9.32 -4.48
N ALA A 93 -16.03 9.42 -4.24
CA ALA A 93 -15.28 10.68 -4.35
C ALA A 93 -15.26 11.22 -5.78
N LEU A 94 -15.09 10.35 -6.79
CA LEU A 94 -15.06 10.73 -8.20
C LEU A 94 -16.42 11.20 -8.71
N LYS A 95 -17.52 10.54 -8.31
CA LYS A 95 -18.88 10.88 -8.76
C LYS A 95 -19.36 12.27 -8.33
N ARG A 96 -18.81 12.83 -7.23
CA ARG A 96 -19.23 14.13 -6.71
C ARG A 96 -18.73 15.32 -7.55
N GLU A 97 -17.65 15.16 -8.31
CA GLU A 97 -17.16 16.21 -9.21
C GLU A 97 -18.08 16.40 -10.44
N ASP A 98 -18.67 15.32 -10.95
CA ASP A 98 -19.55 15.39 -12.13
C ASP A 98 -20.90 16.07 -11.86
N ALA A 99 -21.35 16.11 -10.60
CA ALA A 99 -22.63 16.69 -10.21
C ALA A 99 -22.58 18.20 -9.88
N SER A 100 -21.40 18.83 -9.97
CA SER A 100 -21.18 20.27 -9.68
C SER A 100 -20.77 21.08 -10.92
N LYS A 101 -21.04 20.57 -12.12
CA LYS A 101 -21.00 21.33 -13.39
C LYS A 101 -22.40 21.52 -13.95
#